data_AF-A0A352KUI8-F1
#
_entry.id   AF-A0A352KUI8-F1
#
_cell.length_a   1.000
_cell.length_b   1.000
_cell.length_c   1.000
_cell.angle_alpha   90.00
_cell.angle_beta   90.00
_cell.angle_gamma   90.00
#
_symmetry.space_group_name_H-M   'P 1'
#
loop_
_entity.id
_entity.type
_entity.pdbx_description
1 polymer ?
#
loop_
_entity_poly.entity_id
_entity_poly.type
_entity_poly.pdbx_seq_one_letter_code
_entity_poly.pdbx_strand_id
1 'polypeptide(L)' 'MGRLTKVVMTLMLLATACQSTVAADQNQNELLFVRRIAPLLAAKCVACHGSDRREGGLDLRTRQSLTAGGDSGLPLILPG' A
#
# COMPACT_ATOMS: atom_id res chain seq x y z
N MET A 1 -24.36 -1.99 -38.04
CA MET A 1 -23.49 -2.47 -36.95
C MET A 1 -22.05 -1.92 -36.93
N GLY A 2 -21.43 -1.48 -38.04
CA GLY A 2 -19.98 -1.15 -38.06
C GLY A 2 -19.51 0.15 -37.40
N ARG A 3 -20.40 1.10 -37.08
CA ARG A 3 -20.03 2.36 -36.40
C ARG A 3 -19.87 2.18 -34.89
N LEU A 4 -20.70 1.34 -34.27
CA LEU A 4 -20.63 1.04 -32.83
C LEU A 4 -19.38 0.24 -32.48
N THR A 5 -19.00 -0.76 -33.28
CA THR A 5 -17.78 -1.54 -33.07
C THR A 5 -16.52 -0.70 -33.18
N LYS A 6 -16.47 0.28 -34.09
CA LYS A 6 -15.34 1.22 -34.19
C LYS A 6 -15.25 2.16 -32.99
N VAL A 7 -16.36 2.69 -32.48
CA VAL A 7 -16.37 3.57 -31.30
C VAL A 7 -15.90 2.82 -30.05
N VAL A 8 -16.35 1.58 -29.85
CA VAL A 8 -15.93 0.74 -28.72
C VAL A 8 -14.44 0.40 -28.79
N MET A 9 -13.93 0.07 -29.98
CA MET A 9 -12.52 -0.25 -30.20
C MET A 9 -11.61 0.97 -30.00
N THR A 10 -12.03 2.17 -30.42
CA THR A 10 -11.28 3.41 -30.18
C THR A 10 -11.29 3.80 -28.69
N LEU A 11 -12.41 3.61 -27.97
CA LEU A 11 -12.47 3.85 -26.52
C LEU A 11 -11.54 2.91 -25.73
N MET A 12 -11.46 1.64 -26.11
CA MET A 12 -10.54 0.68 -25.48
C MET A 12 -9.07 1.08 -25.67
N LEU A 13 -8.71 1.61 -26.85
CA LEU A 13 -7.34 2.05 -27.15
C LEU A 13 -6.92 3.30 -26.34
N LEU A 14 -7.86 4.23 -26.10
CA LEU A 14 -7.59 5.41 -25.25
C LEU A 14 -7.45 5.03 -23.76
N ALA A 15 -8.20 4.04 -23.28
CA ALA A 15 -8.12 3.59 -21.89
C ALA A 15 -6.75 2.98 -21.53
N THR A 16 -6.04 2.41 -22.50
CA THR A 16 -4.72 1.77 -22.28
C THR A 16 -3.59 2.77 -22.03
N ALA A 17 -3.69 3.98 -22.58
CA ALA A 17 -2.65 5.02 -22.41
C ALA A 17 -2.59 5.62 -20.99
N CYS A 18 -3.67 5.52 -20.21
CA CYS A 18 -3.75 6.09 -18.85
C CYS A 18 -3.14 5.16 -17.78
N GLN A 19 -2.91 3.88 -18.09
CA GLN A 19 -2.49 2.87 -17.11
C GLN A 19 -0.98 2.91 -16.82
N SER A 20 -0.19 3.54 -17.69
CA SER A 20 1.27 3.51 -17.64
C SER A 20 1.88 4.38 -16.52
N THR A 21 1.16 5.38 -16.02
CA THR A 21 1.67 6.28 -14.96
C THR A 21 1.50 5.70 -13.56
N VAL A 22 0.41 4.98 -13.30
CA VAL A 22 0.10 4.41 -11.98
C VAL A 22 1.08 3.27 -11.63
N ALA A 23 1.41 2.40 -12.59
CA ALA A 23 2.31 1.27 -12.35
C ALA A 23 3.74 1.71 -11.98
N ALA A 24 4.24 2.79 -12.58
CA ALA A 24 5.56 3.33 -12.28
C ALA A 24 5.64 3.92 -10.86
N ASP A 25 4.59 4.61 -10.42
CA ASP A 25 4.49 5.19 -9.06
C ASP A 25 4.45 4.11 -7.97
N GLN A 26 3.66 3.04 -8.15
CA GLN A 26 3.58 1.94 -7.18
C GLN A 26 4.95 1.30 -6.91
N ASN A 27 5.77 1.12 -7.96
CA ASN A 27 7.10 0.55 -7.81
C ASN A 27 8.05 1.45 -7.00
N GLN A 28 7.98 2.77 -7.18
CA GLN A 28 8.81 3.71 -6.40
C GLN A 28 8.42 3.74 -4.92
N ASN A 29 7.13 3.72 -4.62
CA ASN A 29 6.62 3.70 -3.25
C ASN A 29 7.02 2.42 -2.51
N GLU A 30 6.97 1.27 -3.18
CA GLU A 30 7.44 0.00 -2.62
C GLU A 30 8.94 0.04 -2.33
N LEU A 31 9.76 0.54 -3.26
CA LEU A 31 11.19 0.69 -3.06
C LEU A 31 11.54 1.63 -1.91
N LEU A 32 10.81 2.74 -1.77
CA LEU A 32 10.95 3.65 -0.63
C LEU A 32 10.62 2.95 0.68
N PHE A 33 9.51 2.20 0.74
CA PHE A 33 9.14 1.48 1.95
C PHE A 33 10.21 0.46 2.34
N VAL A 34 10.62 -0.40 1.41
CA VAL A 34 11.58 -1.49 1.68
C VAL A 34 12.96 -0.94 2.05
N ARG A 35 13.43 0.13 1.40
CA ARG A 35 14.79 0.66 1.61
C ARG A 35 14.88 1.68 2.72
N ARG A 36 13.79 2.36 3.07
CA ARG A 36 13.80 3.46 4.05
C ARG A 36 12.95 3.21 5.27
N ILE A 37 11.73 2.69 5.10
CA ILE A 37 10.75 2.60 6.19
C ILE A 37 10.90 1.28 6.97
N ALA A 38 10.86 0.15 6.28
CA ALA A 38 10.93 -1.17 6.92
C ALA A 38 12.18 -1.36 7.82
N PRO A 39 13.40 -0.94 7.41
CA PRO A 39 14.58 -1.07 8.27
C PRO A 39 14.49 -0.21 9.54
N LEU A 40 13.87 0.97 9.46
CA LEU A 40 13.69 1.84 10.63
C LEU A 40 12.71 1.22 11.62
N LEU A 41 11.58 0.70 11.15
CA LEU A 41 10.61 0.00 12.00
C LEU A 41 11.25 -1.22 12.67
N ALA A 42 12.01 -2.02 11.91
CA ALA A 42 12.72 -3.18 12.44
C ALA A 42 13.74 -2.80 13.53
N ALA A 43 14.51 -1.74 13.30
CA ALA A 43 15.57 -1.32 14.22
C ALA A 43 15.06 -0.60 15.48
N LYS A 44 13.88 0.04 15.42
CA LYS A 44 13.43 0.96 16.48
C LYS A 44 12.13 0.56 17.16
N CYS A 45 11.26 -0.18 16.49
CA CYS A 45 9.88 -0.36 16.95
C CYS A 45 9.52 -1.84 17.15
N VAL A 46 10.00 -2.73 16.26
CA VAL A 46 9.65 -4.15 16.25
C VAL A 46 10.10 -4.89 17.52
N ALA A 47 11.13 -4.40 18.22
CA ALA A 47 11.56 -4.96 19.50
C ALA A 47 10.42 -5.06 20.52
N CYS A 48 9.56 -4.04 20.60
CA CYS A 48 8.42 -3.97 21.52
C CYS A 48 7.08 -4.26 20.83
N HIS A 49 6.93 -3.91 19.55
CA HIS A 49 5.67 -4.02 18.79
C HIS A 49 5.69 -5.10 17.69
N GLY A 50 6.53 -6.13 17.85
CA GLY A 50 6.60 -7.28 16.95
C GLY A 50 6.86 -8.62 17.63
N SER A 51 6.94 -8.62 18.97
CA SER A 51 7.06 -9.82 19.81
C SER A 51 5.67 -10.46 20.06
N ASP A 52 5.62 -11.54 20.83
CA ASP A 52 4.35 -12.14 21.26
C ASP A 52 3.66 -11.33 22.38
N ARG A 53 4.42 -10.51 23.12
CA ARG A 53 3.89 -9.58 24.13
C ARG A 53 4.10 -8.14 23.66
N ARG A 54 3.18 -7.70 22.80
CA ARG A 54 3.24 -6.41 22.12
C ARG A 54 2.76 -5.30 23.05
N GLU A 55 3.57 -4.27 23.18
CA GLU A 55 3.18 -3.08 23.94
C GLU A 55 2.02 -2.36 23.23
N GLY A 56 0.98 -2.01 23.97
CA GLY A 56 -0.22 -1.33 23.46
C GLY A 56 -0.98 -2.10 22.38
N GLY A 57 -0.82 -3.42 22.31
CA GLY A 57 -1.50 -4.28 21.32
C GLY A 57 -1.05 -4.07 19.86
N LEU A 58 0.00 -3.28 19.62
CA LEU A 58 0.43 -2.93 18.26
C LEU A 58 1.28 -4.02 17.61
N ASP A 59 0.99 -4.32 16.34
CA ASP A 59 1.85 -5.15 15.48
C ASP A 59 2.27 -4.35 14.25
N LEU A 60 3.57 -4.09 14.11
CA LEU A 60 4.11 -3.28 13.01
C LEU A 60 4.68 -4.11 11.85
N ARG A 61 4.50 -5.44 11.88
CA ARG A 61 5.13 -6.35 10.90
C ARG A 61 4.31 -6.52 9.62
N THR A 62 3.01 -6.23 9.68
CA THR A 62 2.11 -6.41 8.52
C THR A 62 1.34 -5.14 8.22
N ARG A 63 0.99 -4.94 6.95
CA ARG A 63 0.17 -3.79 6.55
C ARG A 63 -1.21 -3.83 7.21
N GLN A 64 -1.79 -5.01 7.32
CA GLN A 64 -3.11 -5.24 7.92
C GLN A 64 -3.13 -4.82 9.39
N SER A 65 -2.10 -5.20 10.15
CA SER A 65 -2.01 -4.82 11.56
C SER A 65 -1.76 -3.32 11.76
N LEU A 66 -0.99 -2.68 10.88
CA LEU A 66 -0.84 -1.22 10.88
C LEU A 66 -2.17 -0.49 10.66
N THR A 67 -3.05 -1.00 9.81
CA THR A 67 -4.39 -0.41 9.63
C THR A 67 -5.37 -0.76 10.75
N ALA A 68 -5.18 -1.89 11.43
CA ALA A 68 -6.04 -2.29 12.54
C ALA A 68 -5.78 -1.47 13.81
N GLY A 69 -4.54 -1.01 14.01
CA GLY A 69 -4.15 -0.28 15.22
C GLY A 69 -3.87 -1.22 16.40
N GLY A 70 -4.00 -0.69 17.61
CA GLY A 70 -3.75 -1.41 18.86
C GLY A 70 -4.87 -1.17 19.87
N ASP A 71 -4.52 -1.18 21.14
CA ASP A 71 -5.48 -1.10 22.25
C ASP A 71 -6.26 0.23 22.29
N SER A 72 -5.81 1.27 21.58
CA SER A 72 -6.53 2.54 21.43
C SER A 72 -7.80 2.43 20.59
N GLY A 73 -7.96 1.34 19.83
CA GLY A 73 -9.10 1.14 18.91
C GLY A 73 -9.09 2.05 17.67
N LEU A 74 -8.02 2.83 17.46
CA LEU A 74 -7.85 3.69 16.30
C LEU A 74 -6.81 3.12 15.33
N PRO A 75 -6.98 3.29 14.00
CA PRO A 75 -5.97 2.92 13.02
C PRO A 75 -4.64 3.61 13.31
N LEU A 76 -3.52 2.88 13.21
CA LEU A 76 -2.20 3.49 13.34
C LEU A 76 -1.83 4.31 12.09
N ILE A 77 -2.26 3.85 10.91
CA ILE A 77 -2.06 4.56 9.63
C ILE A 77 -3.35 4.57 8.81
N LEU A 78 -3.56 5.64 8.05
CA LEU A 78 -4.55 5.71 6.98
C LEU A 78 -3.82 5.75 5.62
N PRO A 79 -4.02 4.76 4.73
CA PRO A 79 -3.54 4.83 3.37
C PRO A 79 -4.14 6.06 2.64
N GLY A 80 -3.30 6.77 1.89
CA GLY A 80 -3.67 7.93 1.06
C GLY A 80 -3.38 7.69 -0.41
#